data_AF-A0A9P8DUX8-F1
#
_entry.id   AF-A0A9P8DUX8-F1
#
_cell.length_a   1.000
_cell.length_b   1.000
_cell.length_c   1.000
_cell.angle_alpha   90.00
_cell.angle_beta   90.00
_cell.angle_gamma   90.00
#
_symmetry.space_group_name_H-M   'P 1'
#
loop_
_entity.id
_entity.type
_entity.pdbx_description
1 polymer ?
#
loop_
_entity_poly.entity_id
_entity_poly.type
_entity_poly.pdbx_seq_one_letter_code
_entity_poly.pdbx_strand_id
1 'polypeptide(L)'
;DTNRRTKYLASKGIRFVGTGVSGGEEGARYGPSIMPGGNSEAWPYIKDVLQGISAKSDGEACCQWVGDEGAGHYVKMVHNGIEYGDMQLICEAYDIMKRGLGLSNKEMGDIFTEWNKGVLDSFLIEITRDILYYNDEDGSPLLEKIMDSAGQKGTGKWTAINALDLGMPVTLIGESVFSRCLSSLKQERGRASKLLQGPKPSFSGDKQQFIKDLEQALYASKIISYAQGFMLMQNAAKEYNWKLNKPEIALMWRGGCIIRSVFLKDITKAYRNNPDLENLLFDDFFNKAIHDAQEGWRNIVAKGAQWGIPTPCFST
;
A
#
# COMPACT_ATOMS: atom_id res chain seq x y z
N ASP A 1 22.28 2.24 5.82
CA ASP A 1 22.83 1.27 6.80
C ASP A 1 23.25 -0.08 6.24
N THR A 2 22.34 -0.87 5.65
CA THR A 2 22.68 -2.22 5.19
C THR A 2 23.83 -2.22 4.18
N ASN A 3 23.83 -1.33 3.18
CA ASN A 3 24.95 -1.21 2.22
C ASN A 3 26.31 -1.08 2.92
N ARG A 4 26.39 -0.21 3.94
CA ARG A 4 27.61 -0.02 4.74
C ARG A 4 28.01 -1.31 5.48
N ARG A 5 27.05 -1.99 6.10
CA ARG A 5 27.30 -3.24 6.86
C ARG A 5 27.74 -4.38 5.93
N THR A 6 27.08 -4.54 4.78
CA THR A 6 27.43 -5.54 3.77
C THR A 6 28.87 -5.35 3.29
N LYS A 7 29.25 -4.13 2.88
CA LYS A 7 30.63 -3.83 2.43
C LYS A 7 31.67 -4.05 3.53
N TYR A 8 31.40 -3.58 4.74
CA TYR A 8 32.31 -3.73 5.87
C TYR A 8 32.55 -5.18 6.25
N LEU A 9 31.49 -5.99 6.35
CA LEU A 9 31.60 -7.39 6.72
C LEU A 9 32.26 -8.21 5.61
N ALA A 10 31.97 -7.91 4.34
CA ALA A 10 32.63 -8.54 3.20
C ALA A 10 34.16 -8.31 3.23
N SER A 11 34.64 -7.12 3.63
CA SER A 11 36.09 -6.84 3.78
C SER A 11 36.77 -7.72 4.85
N LYS A 12 35.99 -8.38 5.71
CA LYS A 12 36.45 -9.32 6.74
C LYS A 12 36.17 -10.77 6.40
N GLY A 13 35.75 -11.07 5.16
CA GLY A 13 35.35 -12.41 4.75
C GLY A 13 34.03 -12.89 5.35
N ILE A 14 33.21 -11.99 5.92
CA ILE A 14 31.91 -12.31 6.52
C ILE A 14 30.79 -11.94 5.54
N ARG A 15 29.96 -12.90 5.17
CA ARG A 15 28.77 -12.66 4.35
C ARG A 15 27.64 -12.07 5.20
N PHE A 16 26.99 -11.03 4.70
CA PHE A 16 25.88 -10.36 5.38
C PHE A 16 24.63 -10.37 4.50
N VAL A 17 23.48 -10.63 5.13
CA VAL A 17 22.16 -10.57 4.48
C VAL A 17 21.27 -9.67 5.32
N GLY A 18 20.85 -8.53 4.74
CA GLY A 18 19.77 -7.71 5.27
C GLY A 18 18.45 -8.19 4.69
N THR A 19 17.51 -8.58 5.55
CA THR A 19 16.24 -9.16 5.12
C THR A 19 15.05 -8.37 5.62
N GLY A 20 14.18 -7.98 4.70
CA GLY A 20 12.87 -7.45 5.04
C GLY A 20 11.93 -8.56 5.48
N VAL A 21 11.18 -8.36 6.56
CA VAL A 21 10.14 -9.31 7.01
C VAL A 21 8.82 -8.57 7.18
N SER A 22 7.74 -9.08 6.58
CA SER A 22 6.40 -8.46 6.63
C SER A 22 5.33 -9.52 6.94
N GLY A 23 4.32 -9.12 7.73
CA GLY A 23 3.19 -9.99 8.12
C GLY A 23 2.69 -9.82 9.55
N GLY A 24 3.30 -8.95 10.34
CA GLY A 24 2.94 -8.77 11.75
C GLY A 24 3.27 -10.01 12.60
N GLU A 25 2.70 -10.08 13.79
CA GLU A 25 2.95 -11.16 14.75
C GLU A 25 2.45 -12.51 14.22
N GLU A 26 1.22 -12.54 13.69
CA GLU A 26 0.62 -13.74 13.11
C GLU A 26 1.36 -14.21 11.87
N GLY A 27 1.71 -13.29 10.96
CA GLY A 27 2.52 -13.62 9.79
C GLY A 27 3.89 -14.16 10.19
N ALA A 28 4.55 -13.60 11.21
CA ALA A 28 5.81 -14.16 11.70
C ALA A 28 5.68 -15.58 12.24
N ARG A 29 4.53 -15.93 12.84
CA ARG A 29 4.28 -17.26 13.41
C ARG A 29 3.97 -18.33 12.36
N TYR A 30 3.23 -17.98 11.31
CA TYR A 30 2.65 -18.94 10.36
C TYR A 30 3.17 -18.83 8.93
N GLY A 31 3.82 -17.72 8.57
CA GLY A 31 4.41 -17.53 7.26
C GLY A 31 4.47 -16.06 6.86
N PRO A 32 5.62 -15.37 7.01
CA PRO A 32 5.76 -13.99 6.58
C PRO A 32 6.20 -13.93 5.11
N SER A 33 6.14 -12.73 4.55
CA SER A 33 6.91 -12.38 3.35
C SER A 33 8.35 -12.02 3.77
N ILE A 34 9.33 -12.60 3.10
CA ILE A 34 10.76 -12.46 3.44
C ILE A 34 11.54 -11.97 2.22
N MET A 35 12.28 -10.88 2.36
CA MET A 35 12.91 -10.15 1.26
C MET A 35 14.42 -10.05 1.51
N PRO A 36 15.20 -11.13 1.36
CA PRO A 36 16.64 -11.15 1.60
C PRO A 36 17.43 -10.44 0.48
N GLY A 37 18.40 -9.60 0.86
CA GLY A 37 19.43 -9.08 -0.03
C GLY A 37 20.76 -8.88 0.70
N GLY A 38 21.87 -8.78 -0.04
CA GLY A 38 23.21 -8.72 0.55
C GLY A 38 24.28 -9.37 -0.31
N ASN A 39 25.08 -10.26 0.29
CA ASN A 39 26.03 -11.10 -0.43
C ASN A 39 25.32 -12.33 -1.02
N SER A 40 25.21 -12.42 -2.35
CA SER A 40 24.49 -13.51 -3.03
C SER A 40 25.07 -14.89 -2.73
N GLU A 41 26.36 -14.99 -2.40
CA GLU A 41 27.00 -16.24 -2.00
C GLU A 41 26.44 -16.81 -0.68
N ALA A 42 25.73 -16.01 0.11
CA ALA A 42 25.04 -16.49 1.30
C ALA A 42 23.72 -17.19 0.98
N TRP A 43 23.10 -16.90 -0.17
CA TRP A 43 21.75 -17.35 -0.49
C TRP A 43 21.59 -18.88 -0.45
N PRO A 44 22.48 -19.70 -1.05
CA PRO A 44 22.33 -21.16 -1.02
C PRO A 44 22.30 -21.76 0.39
N TYR A 45 22.89 -21.09 1.39
CA TYR A 45 22.96 -21.58 2.77
C TYR A 45 21.71 -21.29 3.60
N ILE A 46 20.94 -20.28 3.21
CA ILE A 46 19.76 -19.81 3.96
C ILE A 46 18.46 -20.01 3.19
N LYS A 47 18.53 -20.30 1.88
CA LYS A 47 17.37 -20.43 0.99
C LYS A 47 16.32 -21.38 1.54
N ASP A 48 16.70 -22.61 1.85
CA ASP A 48 15.74 -23.65 2.23
C ASP A 48 15.05 -23.34 3.56
N VAL A 49 15.78 -22.72 4.51
CA VAL A 49 15.19 -22.28 5.78
C VAL A 49 14.22 -21.13 5.55
N LEU A 50 14.65 -20.08 4.84
CA LEU A 50 13.83 -18.88 4.63
C LEU A 50 12.60 -19.18 3.76
N GLN A 51 12.76 -19.96 2.69
CA GLN A 51 11.64 -20.43 1.90
C GLN A 51 10.79 -21.43 2.67
N GLY A 52 11.35 -22.27 3.54
CA GLY A 52 10.57 -23.20 4.37
C GLY A 52 9.60 -22.48 5.31
N ILE A 53 10.04 -21.39 5.94
CA ILE A 53 9.22 -20.64 6.91
C ILE A 53 8.34 -19.55 6.30
N SER A 54 8.53 -19.17 5.03
CA SER A 54 7.76 -18.09 4.42
C SER A 54 6.30 -18.49 4.13
N ALA A 55 5.43 -17.50 3.94
CA ALA A 55 4.14 -17.73 3.28
C ALA A 55 4.32 -18.42 1.91
N LYS A 56 3.24 -19.04 1.43
CA LYS A 56 3.14 -19.69 0.12
C LYS A 56 1.96 -19.08 -0.65
N SER A 57 2.15 -18.79 -1.93
CA SER A 57 1.08 -18.35 -2.84
C SER A 57 1.07 -19.25 -4.06
N ASP A 58 0.00 -20.01 -4.26
CA ASP A 58 -0.14 -21.00 -5.33
C ASP A 58 1.05 -21.99 -5.39
N GLY A 59 1.53 -22.41 -4.22
CA GLY A 59 2.69 -23.29 -4.06
C GLY A 59 4.06 -22.59 -4.07
N GLU A 60 4.13 -21.33 -4.50
CA GLU A 60 5.39 -20.57 -4.58
C GLU A 60 5.74 -19.91 -3.23
N ALA A 61 7.00 -20.00 -2.80
CA ALA A 61 7.47 -19.32 -1.59
C ALA A 61 7.48 -17.81 -1.76
N CYS A 62 6.82 -17.09 -0.85
CA CYS A 62 6.89 -15.62 -0.73
C CYS A 62 8.25 -15.16 -0.15
N CYS A 63 9.34 -15.72 -0.69
CA CYS A 63 10.72 -15.44 -0.33
C CYS A 63 11.65 -15.79 -1.48
N GLN A 64 12.36 -14.79 -2.00
CA GLN A 64 13.34 -14.92 -3.08
C GLN A 64 14.52 -13.98 -2.84
N TRP A 65 15.67 -14.27 -3.46
CA TRP A 65 16.79 -13.34 -3.42
C TRP A 65 16.42 -12.04 -4.15
N VAL A 66 16.39 -10.93 -3.41
CA VAL A 66 15.96 -9.62 -3.92
C VAL A 66 17.05 -8.98 -4.77
N GLY A 67 18.30 -9.05 -4.30
CA GLY A 67 19.43 -8.39 -4.93
C GLY A 67 20.55 -8.06 -3.96
N ASP A 68 21.45 -7.21 -4.42
CA ASP A 68 22.73 -6.95 -3.76
C ASP A 68 22.59 -5.98 -2.57
N GLU A 69 23.56 -6.02 -1.67
CA GLU A 69 23.71 -5.08 -0.56
C GLU A 69 22.43 -4.86 0.28
N GLY A 70 21.81 -3.69 0.20
CA GLY A 70 20.63 -3.29 0.96
C GLY A 70 19.31 -3.49 0.23
N ALA A 71 19.32 -4.10 -0.95
CA ALA A 71 18.14 -4.28 -1.79
C ALA A 71 16.95 -4.89 -1.03
N GLY A 72 17.18 -5.91 -0.19
CA GLY A 72 16.13 -6.54 0.61
C GLY A 72 15.42 -5.59 1.58
N HIS A 73 16.17 -4.77 2.32
CA HIS A 73 15.59 -3.74 3.19
C HIS A 73 14.95 -2.59 2.40
N TYR A 74 15.50 -2.26 1.23
CA TYR A 74 14.95 -1.23 0.36
C TYR A 74 13.57 -1.64 -0.19
N VAL A 75 13.43 -2.86 -0.70
CA VAL A 75 12.14 -3.40 -1.14
C VAL A 75 11.13 -3.42 0.01
N LYS A 76 11.56 -3.77 1.24
CA LYS A 76 10.69 -3.69 2.42
C LYS A 76 10.27 -2.26 2.78
N MET A 77 11.17 -1.29 2.61
CA MET A 77 10.85 0.12 2.80
C MET A 77 9.74 0.55 1.82
N VAL A 78 9.91 0.26 0.53
CA VAL A 78 8.90 0.58 -0.51
C VAL A 78 7.58 -0.15 -0.25
N HIS A 79 7.61 -1.43 0.16
CA HIS A 79 6.41 -2.15 0.61
C HIS A 79 5.64 -1.35 1.67
N ASN A 80 6.33 -0.80 2.68
CA ASN A 80 5.66 -0.02 3.72
C ASN A 80 5.19 1.36 3.23
N GLY A 81 5.84 1.94 2.23
CA GLY A 81 5.32 3.13 1.54
C GLY A 81 3.99 2.82 0.85
N ILE A 82 3.93 1.73 0.08
CA ILE A 82 2.71 1.25 -0.58
C ILE A 82 1.61 0.94 0.45
N GLU A 83 1.96 0.29 1.57
CA GLU A 83 1.04 0.03 2.68
C GLU A 83 0.42 1.33 3.23
N TYR A 84 1.19 2.42 3.33
CA TYR A 84 0.66 3.72 3.77
C TYR A 84 -0.32 4.29 2.75
N GLY A 85 -0.01 4.18 1.45
CA GLY A 85 -0.90 4.56 0.36
C GLY A 85 -2.21 3.80 0.39
N ASP A 86 -2.16 2.46 0.46
CA ASP A 86 -3.35 1.60 0.49
C ASP A 86 -4.26 1.94 1.68
N MET A 87 -3.69 2.08 2.89
CA MET A 87 -4.46 2.48 4.07
C MET A 87 -5.11 3.85 3.90
N GLN A 88 -4.38 4.84 3.38
CA GLN A 88 -4.91 6.20 3.20
C GLN A 88 -6.04 6.22 2.16
N LEU A 89 -5.91 5.49 1.05
CA LEU A 89 -6.96 5.36 0.04
C LEU A 89 -8.24 4.73 0.62
N ILE A 90 -8.10 3.70 1.45
CA ILE A 90 -9.23 3.07 2.15
C ILE A 90 -9.87 4.06 3.14
N CYS A 91 -9.07 4.85 3.86
CA CYS A 91 -9.57 5.89 4.76
C CYS A 91 -10.34 6.99 3.99
N GLU A 92 -9.90 7.37 2.79
CA GLU A 92 -10.61 8.34 1.95
C GLU A 92 -11.95 7.78 1.45
N ALA A 93 -11.98 6.51 1.02
CA ALA A 93 -13.25 5.86 0.67
C ALA A 93 -14.21 5.80 1.86
N TYR A 94 -13.72 5.45 3.05
CA TYR A 94 -14.49 5.50 4.29
C TYR A 94 -15.01 6.91 4.59
N ASP A 95 -14.19 7.95 4.48
CA ASP A 95 -14.59 9.32 4.82
C ASP A 95 -15.65 9.87 3.86
N ILE A 96 -15.54 9.53 2.57
CA ILE A 96 -16.56 9.85 1.55
C ILE A 96 -17.89 9.15 1.86
N MET A 97 -17.87 7.85 2.18
CA MET A 97 -19.08 7.10 2.54
C MET A 97 -19.73 7.66 3.81
N LYS A 98 -18.93 7.98 4.82
CA LYS A 98 -19.41 8.45 6.11
C LYS A 98 -19.91 9.89 6.06
N ARG A 99 -19.06 10.84 5.67
CA ARG A 99 -19.41 12.28 5.69
C ARG A 99 -20.17 12.71 4.44
N GLY A 100 -19.92 12.07 3.30
CA GLY A 100 -20.57 12.41 2.03
C GLY A 100 -21.95 11.78 1.91
N LEU A 101 -22.05 10.47 2.14
CA LEU A 101 -23.30 9.72 1.98
C LEU A 101 -24.05 9.47 3.30
N GLY A 102 -23.45 9.74 4.46
CA GLY A 102 -24.08 9.53 5.76
C GLY A 102 -24.26 8.06 6.14
N LEU A 103 -23.44 7.16 5.59
CA LEU A 103 -23.57 5.72 5.86
C LEU A 103 -23.13 5.37 7.28
N SER A 104 -23.84 4.43 7.88
CA SER A 104 -23.46 3.80 9.15
C SER A 104 -22.26 2.86 8.99
N ASN A 105 -21.57 2.55 10.09
CA ASN A 105 -20.44 1.61 10.07
C ASN A 105 -20.86 0.23 9.56
N LYS A 106 -22.07 -0.23 9.88
CA LYS A 106 -22.59 -1.49 9.35
C LYS A 106 -22.75 -1.44 7.82
N GLU A 107 -23.38 -0.39 7.28
CA GLU A 107 -23.55 -0.25 5.83
C GLU A 107 -22.19 -0.17 5.11
N MET A 108 -21.23 0.56 5.68
CA MET A 108 -19.86 0.60 5.13
C MET A 108 -19.18 -0.77 5.22
N GLY A 109 -19.36 -1.51 6.32
CA GLY A 109 -18.87 -2.89 6.47
C GLY A 109 -19.47 -3.83 5.40
N ASP A 110 -20.76 -3.68 5.11
CA ASP A 110 -21.43 -4.46 4.06
C ASP A 110 -20.82 -4.15 2.67
N ILE A 111 -20.47 -2.88 2.39
CA ILE A 111 -19.80 -2.47 1.14
C ILE A 111 -18.39 -3.04 1.04
N PHE A 112 -17.56 -2.89 2.08
CA PHE A 112 -16.21 -3.46 2.08
C PHE A 112 -16.23 -5.00 2.01
N THR A 113 -17.27 -5.65 2.55
CA THR A 113 -17.51 -7.09 2.36
C THR A 113 -17.68 -7.45 0.90
N GLU A 114 -18.41 -6.64 0.15
CA GLU A 114 -18.64 -6.87 -1.28
C GLU A 114 -17.40 -6.58 -2.11
N TRP A 115 -16.72 -5.45 -1.85
CA TRP A 115 -15.44 -5.12 -2.52
C TRP A 115 -14.38 -6.20 -2.32
N ASN A 116 -14.37 -6.88 -1.15
CA ASN A 116 -13.43 -7.97 -0.88
C ASN A 116 -13.72 -9.27 -1.65
N LYS A 117 -14.78 -9.33 -2.46
CA LYS A 117 -15.06 -10.47 -3.36
C LYS A 117 -14.63 -10.20 -4.80
N GLY A 118 -14.22 -8.97 -5.09
CA GLY A 118 -13.91 -8.48 -6.44
C GLY A 118 -12.45 -8.10 -6.62
N VAL A 119 -12.23 -7.06 -7.44
CA VAL A 119 -10.89 -6.59 -7.82
C VAL A 119 -10.09 -6.00 -6.65
N LEU A 120 -10.76 -5.67 -5.55
CA LEU A 120 -10.16 -5.13 -4.32
C LEU A 120 -9.86 -6.19 -3.25
N ASP A 121 -10.11 -7.49 -3.52
CA ASP A 121 -9.81 -8.57 -2.56
C ASP A 121 -8.38 -8.48 -2.03
N SER A 122 -8.28 -8.13 -0.75
CA SER A 122 -7.03 -7.84 -0.07
C SER A 122 -7.18 -7.88 1.44
N PHE A 123 -6.08 -8.17 2.13
CA PHE A 123 -6.08 -8.20 3.59
C PHE A 123 -6.51 -6.87 4.23
N LEU A 124 -6.09 -5.74 3.66
CA LEU A 124 -6.45 -4.43 4.21
C LEU A 124 -7.95 -4.11 4.07
N ILE A 125 -8.58 -4.56 2.98
CA ILE A 125 -10.04 -4.43 2.79
C ILE A 125 -10.78 -5.37 3.76
N GLU A 126 -10.31 -6.61 3.90
CA GLU A 126 -10.85 -7.60 4.85
C GLU A 126 -10.85 -7.08 6.29
N ILE A 127 -9.71 -6.60 6.80
CA ILE A 127 -9.66 -6.10 8.18
C ILE A 127 -10.43 -4.78 8.34
N THR A 128 -10.57 -3.98 7.29
CA THR A 128 -11.39 -2.76 7.33
C THR A 128 -12.86 -3.10 7.53
N ARG A 129 -13.36 -4.12 6.80
CA ARG A 129 -14.69 -4.69 7.04
C ARG A 129 -14.85 -5.12 8.51
N ASP A 130 -13.91 -5.89 9.03
CA ASP A 130 -14.02 -6.43 10.39
C ASP A 130 -13.99 -5.31 11.45
N ILE A 131 -13.14 -4.30 11.26
CA ILE A 131 -13.08 -3.11 12.11
C ILE A 131 -14.41 -2.35 12.11
N LEU A 132 -15.08 -2.23 10.96
CA LEU A 132 -16.36 -1.52 10.83
C LEU A 132 -17.51 -2.24 11.53
N TYR A 133 -17.46 -3.58 11.62
CA TYR A 133 -18.44 -4.35 12.38
C TYR A 133 -18.14 -4.45 13.88
N TYR A 134 -16.95 -4.05 14.32
CA TYR A 134 -16.54 -4.20 15.70
C TYR A 134 -17.20 -3.15 16.61
N ASN A 135 -18.01 -3.63 17.54
CA ASN A 135 -18.60 -2.82 18.60
C ASN A 135 -17.81 -2.94 19.90
N ASP A 136 -17.77 -1.86 20.65
CA ASP A 136 -17.24 -1.79 22.01
C ASP A 136 -18.21 -2.46 23.01
N GLU A 137 -17.81 -2.57 24.29
CA GLU A 137 -18.60 -3.22 25.35
C GLU A 137 -20.00 -2.59 25.55
N ASP A 138 -20.15 -1.30 25.24
CA ASP A 138 -21.43 -0.58 25.29
C ASP A 138 -22.30 -0.73 24.03
N GLY A 139 -21.85 -1.53 23.07
CA GLY A 139 -22.55 -1.81 21.82
C GLY A 139 -22.40 -0.73 20.74
N SER A 140 -21.66 0.36 21.00
CA SER A 140 -21.38 1.37 19.98
C SER A 140 -20.12 1.03 19.16
N PRO A 141 -19.99 1.49 17.91
CA PRO A 141 -18.85 1.11 17.07
C PRO A 141 -17.52 1.61 17.65
N LEU A 142 -16.57 0.70 17.91
CA LEU A 142 -15.29 1.04 18.55
C LEU A 142 -14.50 2.05 17.72
N LEU A 143 -14.53 1.92 16.39
CA LEU A 143 -13.85 2.80 15.44
C LEU A 143 -14.14 4.28 15.70
N GLU A 144 -15.37 4.62 16.11
CA GLU A 144 -15.82 6.00 16.34
C GLU A 144 -15.23 6.64 17.61
N LYS A 145 -14.62 5.83 18.47
CA LYS A 145 -14.00 6.25 19.74
C LYS A 145 -12.49 6.35 19.65
N ILE A 146 -11.87 5.80 18.59
CA ILE A 146 -10.42 5.81 18.41
C ILE A 146 -9.97 7.23 18.07
N MET A 147 -8.93 7.72 18.76
CA MET A 147 -8.33 9.02 18.48
C MET A 147 -7.80 9.06 17.03
N ASP A 148 -8.25 10.02 16.24
CA ASP A 148 -7.87 10.28 14.85
C ASP A 148 -6.49 10.94 14.73
N SER A 149 -5.47 10.28 15.29
CA SER A 149 -4.07 10.70 15.30
C SER A 149 -3.20 9.51 14.92
N ALA A 150 -2.92 9.36 13.63
CA ALA A 150 -2.20 8.20 13.11
C ALA A 150 -0.72 8.22 13.50
N GLY A 151 -0.26 7.17 14.18
CA GLY A 151 1.16 6.94 14.40
C GLY A 151 1.91 6.53 13.14
N GLN A 152 3.24 6.70 13.17
CA GLN A 152 4.15 6.16 12.16
C GLN A 152 5.50 5.79 12.77
N LYS A 153 6.15 4.75 12.23
CA LYS A 153 7.50 4.31 12.65
C LYS A 153 8.62 4.74 11.69
N GLY A 154 8.30 5.58 10.69
CA GLY A 154 9.27 6.23 9.80
C GLY A 154 9.49 5.59 8.43
N THR A 155 9.12 4.32 8.20
CA THR A 155 9.37 3.64 6.91
C THR A 155 8.60 4.25 5.73
N GLY A 156 7.37 4.73 5.94
CA GLY A 156 6.63 5.50 4.93
C GLY A 156 7.37 6.79 4.56
N LYS A 157 7.82 7.54 5.57
CA LYS A 157 8.63 8.76 5.38
C LYS A 157 9.93 8.48 4.62
N TRP A 158 10.63 7.37 4.91
CA TRP A 158 11.85 7.01 4.19
C TRP A 158 11.61 6.75 2.70
N THR A 159 10.47 6.14 2.34
CA THR A 159 10.09 5.96 0.93
C THR A 159 9.89 7.30 0.23
N ALA A 160 9.15 8.22 0.86
CA ALA A 160 8.92 9.56 0.30
C ALA A 160 10.22 10.39 0.19
N ILE A 161 11.09 10.34 1.21
CA ILE A 161 12.41 11.00 1.15
C ILE A 161 13.25 10.42 0.01
N ASN A 162 13.34 9.10 -0.09
CA ASN A 162 14.16 8.49 -1.12
C ASN A 162 13.62 8.74 -2.53
N ALA A 163 12.29 8.86 -2.70
CA ALA A 163 11.70 9.32 -3.94
C ALA A 163 12.17 10.73 -4.33
N LEU A 164 12.25 11.65 -3.35
CA LEU A 164 12.80 12.99 -3.58
C LEU A 164 14.30 12.93 -3.94
N ASP A 165 15.09 12.13 -3.23
CA ASP A 165 16.53 11.96 -3.50
C ASP A 165 16.79 11.44 -4.93
N LEU A 166 15.93 10.54 -5.41
CA LEU A 166 16.03 9.91 -6.74
C LEU A 166 15.27 10.67 -7.84
N GLY A 167 14.60 11.78 -7.52
CA GLY A 167 13.81 12.55 -8.48
C GLY A 167 12.62 11.79 -9.07
N MET A 168 12.00 10.90 -8.29
CA MET A 168 10.88 10.04 -8.72
C MET A 168 9.53 10.54 -8.18
N PRO A 169 8.47 10.63 -9.02
CA PRO A 169 7.19 11.21 -8.64
C PRO A 169 6.30 10.21 -7.86
N VAL A 170 6.69 9.89 -6.63
CA VAL A 170 5.96 8.97 -5.75
C VAL A 170 4.96 9.75 -4.89
N THR A 171 4.04 10.43 -5.57
CA THR A 171 3.16 11.45 -4.97
C THR A 171 2.18 10.88 -3.96
N LEU A 172 1.52 9.75 -4.28
CA LEU A 172 0.48 9.17 -3.44
C LEU A 172 1.02 8.68 -2.09
N ILE A 173 2.19 8.05 -2.10
CA ILE A 173 2.87 7.66 -0.85
C ILE A 173 3.27 8.92 -0.06
N GLY A 174 3.74 9.97 -0.74
CA GLY A 174 4.03 11.26 -0.09
C GLY A 174 2.81 11.86 0.62
N GLU A 175 1.68 11.96 -0.08
CA GLU A 175 0.42 12.46 0.47
C GLU A 175 -0.11 11.58 1.61
N SER A 176 0.07 10.26 1.55
CA SER A 176 -0.29 9.37 2.65
C SER A 176 0.55 9.62 3.92
N VAL A 177 1.83 9.98 3.77
CA VAL A 177 2.69 10.37 4.90
C VAL A 177 2.24 11.71 5.47
N PHE A 178 1.98 12.71 4.61
CA PHE A 178 1.51 14.01 5.06
C PHE A 178 0.13 13.96 5.71
N SER A 179 -0.77 13.09 5.24
CA SER A 179 -2.07 12.86 5.87
C SER A 179 -1.95 12.36 7.30
N ARG A 180 -0.98 11.47 7.59
CA ARG A 180 -0.68 11.05 8.97
C ARG A 180 -0.13 12.20 9.80
N CYS A 181 0.79 13.00 9.25
CA CYS A 181 1.30 14.20 9.91
C CYS A 181 0.16 15.18 10.25
N LEU A 182 -0.75 15.46 9.31
CA LEU A 182 -1.92 16.31 9.50
C LEU A 182 -2.85 15.77 10.60
N SER A 183 -3.10 14.45 10.62
CA SER A 183 -3.93 13.83 11.66
C SER A 183 -3.36 14.04 13.07
N SER A 184 -2.03 14.03 13.21
CA SER A 184 -1.34 14.22 14.49
C SER A 184 -1.49 15.64 15.06
N LEU A 185 -1.79 16.63 14.21
CA LEU A 185 -2.07 18.02 14.60
C LEU A 185 -3.50 18.19 15.17
N LYS A 186 -3.97 17.23 15.99
CA LYS A 186 -5.37 17.14 16.44
C LYS A 186 -5.90 18.42 17.10
N GLN A 187 -5.12 19.01 18.00
CA GLN A 187 -5.53 20.24 18.69
C GLN A 187 -5.64 21.43 17.72
N GLU A 188 -4.73 21.51 16.76
CA GLU A 188 -4.73 22.57 15.74
C GLU A 188 -5.93 22.42 14.81
N ARG A 189 -6.20 21.20 14.32
CA ARG A 189 -7.41 20.89 13.54
C ARG A 189 -8.69 21.22 14.31
N GLY A 190 -8.74 20.92 15.61
CA GLY A 190 -9.88 21.21 16.48
C GLY A 190 -10.10 22.71 16.74
N ARG A 191 -9.04 23.53 16.69
CA ARG A 191 -9.17 25.00 16.68
C ARG A 191 -9.61 25.50 15.31
N ALA A 192 -8.97 25.01 14.25
CA ALA A 192 -9.26 25.41 12.88
C ALA A 192 -10.71 25.14 12.48
N SER A 193 -11.31 24.01 12.90
CA SER A 193 -12.70 23.66 12.59
C SER A 193 -13.75 24.63 13.17
N LYS A 194 -13.39 25.45 14.16
CA LYS A 194 -14.26 26.49 14.73
C LYS A 194 -14.12 27.84 14.02
N LEU A 195 -13.05 28.02 13.24
CA LEU A 195 -12.70 29.28 12.59
C LEU A 195 -12.94 29.23 11.08
N LEU A 196 -12.68 28.09 10.46
CA LEU A 196 -12.78 27.88 9.02
C LEU A 196 -14.15 27.30 8.67
N GLN A 197 -14.74 27.81 7.59
CA GLN A 197 -15.98 27.30 7.03
C GLN A 197 -15.70 26.54 5.73
N GLY A 198 -16.53 25.54 5.44
CA GLY A 198 -16.49 24.76 4.21
C GLY A 198 -17.90 24.38 3.77
N PRO A 199 -18.04 23.82 2.55
CA PRO A 199 -19.32 23.32 2.08
C PRO A 199 -19.81 22.18 2.98
N LYS A 200 -21.13 21.97 3.00
CA LYS A 200 -21.75 20.82 3.63
C LYS A 200 -22.08 19.79 2.56
N PRO A 201 -21.66 18.53 2.70
CA PRO A 201 -22.04 17.48 1.77
C PRO A 201 -23.57 17.37 1.70
N SER A 202 -24.08 17.29 0.48
CA SER A 202 -25.46 16.95 0.20
C SER A 202 -25.45 16.03 -1.00
N PHE A 203 -26.01 14.83 -0.82
CA PHE A 203 -26.09 13.83 -1.87
C PHE A 203 -27.51 13.76 -2.42
N SER A 204 -27.60 13.90 -3.74
CA SER A 204 -28.79 13.55 -4.53
C SER A 204 -28.30 12.74 -5.73
N GLY A 205 -28.95 11.62 -6.01
CA GLY A 205 -28.55 10.70 -7.08
C GLY A 205 -28.65 9.23 -6.69
N ASP A 206 -28.14 8.37 -7.56
CA ASP A 206 -28.09 6.94 -7.35
C ASP A 206 -26.92 6.56 -6.44
N LYS A 207 -27.25 6.14 -5.21
CA LYS A 207 -26.26 5.70 -4.21
C LYS A 207 -25.47 4.48 -4.69
N GLN A 208 -26.09 3.54 -5.38
CA GLN A 208 -25.40 2.33 -5.85
C GLN A 208 -24.36 2.68 -6.92
N GLN A 209 -24.73 3.54 -7.88
CA GLN A 209 -23.78 4.01 -8.88
C GLN A 209 -22.63 4.79 -8.24
N PHE A 210 -22.90 5.65 -7.26
CA PHE A 210 -21.85 6.37 -6.54
C PHE A 210 -20.86 5.43 -5.82
N ILE A 211 -21.36 4.35 -5.19
CA ILE A 211 -20.49 3.36 -4.54
C ILE A 211 -19.62 2.61 -5.57
N LYS A 212 -20.16 2.32 -6.76
CA LYS A 212 -19.36 1.75 -7.86
C LYS A 212 -18.28 2.72 -8.35
N ASP A 213 -18.61 3.99 -8.51
CA ASP A 213 -17.64 5.03 -8.89
C ASP A 213 -16.52 5.13 -7.83
N LEU A 214 -16.87 5.01 -6.54
CA LEU A 214 -15.92 5.00 -5.43
C LEU A 214 -15.01 3.77 -5.44
N GLU A 215 -15.56 2.59 -5.74
CA GLU A 215 -14.78 1.37 -5.93
C GLU A 215 -13.74 1.54 -7.04
N GLN A 216 -14.15 2.10 -8.18
CA GLN A 216 -13.27 2.37 -9.31
C GLN A 216 -12.20 3.41 -8.96
N ALA A 217 -12.56 4.48 -8.24
CA ALA A 217 -11.62 5.48 -7.76
C ALA A 217 -10.53 4.87 -6.86
N LEU A 218 -10.95 4.02 -5.91
CA LEU A 218 -10.07 3.30 -5.01
C LEU A 218 -9.13 2.36 -5.77
N TYR A 219 -9.68 1.56 -6.70
CA TYR A 219 -8.89 0.62 -7.48
C TYR A 219 -7.90 1.32 -8.42
N ALA A 220 -8.32 2.34 -9.15
CA ALA A 220 -7.45 3.12 -10.03
C ALA A 220 -6.31 3.79 -9.26
N SER A 221 -6.62 4.44 -8.14
CA SER A 221 -5.60 5.10 -7.31
C SER A 221 -4.62 4.09 -6.70
N LYS A 222 -5.09 2.89 -6.34
CA LYS A 222 -4.21 1.79 -5.94
C LYS A 222 -3.26 1.40 -7.08
N ILE A 223 -3.74 1.26 -8.32
CA ILE A 223 -2.87 1.01 -9.47
C ILE A 223 -1.78 2.09 -9.61
N ILE A 224 -2.14 3.36 -9.47
CA ILE A 224 -1.18 4.47 -9.51
C ILE A 224 -0.12 4.37 -8.41
N SER A 225 -0.53 4.11 -7.17
CA SER A 225 0.38 3.95 -6.02
C SER A 225 1.43 2.87 -6.29
N TYR A 226 1.00 1.71 -6.80
CA TYR A 226 1.92 0.62 -7.11
C TYR A 226 2.80 0.93 -8.33
N ALA A 227 2.24 1.55 -9.38
CA ALA A 227 3.03 2.00 -10.52
C ALA A 227 4.18 2.93 -10.06
N GLN A 228 3.89 3.91 -9.22
CA GLN A 228 4.89 4.80 -8.63
C GLN A 228 5.92 4.06 -7.77
N GLY A 229 5.49 3.11 -6.93
CA GLY A 229 6.39 2.29 -6.11
C GLY A 229 7.35 1.44 -6.94
N PHE A 230 6.87 0.84 -8.02
CA PHE A 230 7.72 0.07 -8.94
C PHE A 230 8.63 0.96 -9.78
N MET A 231 8.19 2.17 -10.19
CA MET A 231 9.06 3.16 -10.81
C MET A 231 10.22 3.53 -9.89
N LEU A 232 9.95 3.75 -8.60
CA LEU A 232 10.97 4.05 -7.60
C LEU A 232 11.99 2.91 -7.44
N MET A 233 11.53 1.66 -7.35
CA MET A 233 12.44 0.50 -7.27
C MET A 233 13.30 0.35 -8.52
N GLN A 234 12.74 0.60 -9.70
CA GLN A 234 13.48 0.54 -10.97
C GLN A 234 14.55 1.62 -11.07
N ASN A 235 14.25 2.85 -10.66
CA ASN A 235 15.24 3.92 -10.64
C ASN A 235 16.36 3.62 -9.63
N ALA A 236 16.01 3.16 -8.42
CA ALA A 236 16.99 2.77 -7.41
C ALA A 236 17.88 1.60 -7.84
N ALA A 237 17.33 0.64 -8.60
CA ALA A 237 18.12 -0.45 -9.19
C ALA A 237 19.22 0.09 -10.11
N LYS A 238 18.91 1.11 -10.93
CA LYS A 238 19.87 1.78 -11.81
C LYS A 238 20.91 2.56 -11.00
N GLU A 239 20.47 3.40 -10.06
CA GLU A 239 21.34 4.26 -9.25
C GLU A 239 22.31 3.46 -8.38
N TYR A 240 21.83 2.39 -7.74
CA TYR A 240 22.63 1.58 -6.84
C TYR A 240 23.27 0.36 -7.50
N ASN A 241 23.10 0.21 -8.82
CA ASN A 241 23.58 -0.92 -9.61
C ASN A 241 23.13 -2.28 -9.03
N TRP A 242 21.89 -2.35 -8.54
CA TRP A 242 21.29 -3.57 -8.03
C TRP A 242 20.57 -4.33 -9.14
N LYS A 243 20.70 -5.67 -9.11
CA LYS A 243 19.92 -6.55 -9.98
C LYS A 243 18.62 -6.95 -9.28
N LEU A 244 17.59 -6.11 -9.40
CA LEU A 244 16.27 -6.41 -8.87
C LEU A 244 15.46 -7.28 -9.84
N ASN A 245 14.78 -8.30 -9.30
CA ASN A 245 13.85 -9.13 -10.06
C ASN A 245 12.40 -8.72 -9.75
N LYS A 246 11.82 -7.89 -10.61
CA LYS A 246 10.46 -7.31 -10.44
C LYS A 246 9.36 -8.38 -10.31
N PRO A 247 9.32 -9.43 -11.16
CA PRO A 247 8.41 -10.56 -10.96
C PRO A 247 8.49 -11.17 -9.56
N GLU A 248 9.71 -11.43 -9.06
CA GLU A 248 9.89 -12.06 -7.75
C GLU A 248 9.55 -11.12 -6.59
N ILE A 249 9.79 -9.81 -6.74
CA ILE A 249 9.34 -8.80 -5.77
C ILE A 249 7.81 -8.80 -5.66
N ALA A 250 7.10 -8.75 -6.79
CA ALA A 250 5.65 -8.82 -6.81
C ALA A 250 5.15 -10.14 -6.22
N LEU A 251 5.83 -11.26 -6.53
CA LEU A 251 5.50 -12.57 -6.00
C LEU A 251 5.62 -12.63 -4.48
N MET A 252 6.72 -12.10 -3.92
CA MET A 252 6.95 -12.08 -2.48
C MET A 252 5.86 -11.32 -1.73
N TRP A 253 5.17 -10.39 -2.37
CA TRP A 253 4.09 -9.62 -1.76
C TRP A 253 2.71 -10.28 -1.90
N ARG A 254 2.52 -11.31 -2.76
CA ARG A 254 1.23 -12.00 -2.94
C ARG A 254 0.69 -12.66 -1.67
N GLY A 255 1.56 -12.99 -0.72
CA GLY A 255 1.19 -13.66 0.53
C GLY A 255 2.07 -13.22 1.70
N GLY A 256 1.60 -13.49 2.92
CA GLY A 256 2.32 -13.22 4.18
C GLY A 256 2.43 -11.75 4.57
N CYS A 257 2.61 -10.83 3.61
CA CYS A 257 2.77 -9.40 3.89
C CYS A 257 1.43 -8.67 4.16
N ILE A 258 1.48 -7.41 4.59
CA ILE A 258 0.28 -6.60 4.89
C ILE A 258 -0.47 -6.23 3.61
N ILE A 259 0.24 -5.90 2.53
CA ILE A 259 -0.37 -5.47 1.26
C ILE A 259 -0.83 -6.63 0.36
N ARG A 260 -0.88 -7.87 0.91
CA ARG A 260 -1.25 -9.07 0.17
C ARG A 260 -2.66 -8.95 -0.41
N SER A 261 -2.80 -9.28 -1.69
CA SER A 261 -4.03 -9.10 -2.45
C SER A 261 -4.01 -9.89 -3.75
N VAL A 262 -5.19 -10.15 -4.33
CA VAL A 262 -5.32 -10.76 -5.66
C VAL A 262 -4.63 -9.89 -6.73
N PHE A 263 -4.67 -8.57 -6.54
CA PHE A 263 -4.02 -7.55 -7.37
C PHE A 263 -2.53 -7.82 -7.63
N LEU A 264 -1.80 -8.42 -6.67
CA LEU A 264 -0.37 -8.69 -6.87
C LEU A 264 -0.10 -9.89 -7.78
N LYS A 265 -1.10 -10.75 -8.02
CA LYS A 265 -1.02 -11.77 -9.06
C LYS A 265 -0.96 -11.12 -10.43
N ASP A 266 -1.74 -10.07 -10.66
CA ASP A 266 -1.75 -9.32 -11.92
C ASP A 266 -0.42 -8.58 -12.14
N ILE A 267 0.14 -7.95 -11.10
CA ILE A 267 1.49 -7.33 -11.17
C ILE A 267 2.56 -8.38 -11.48
N THR A 268 2.51 -9.53 -10.81
CA THR A 268 3.44 -10.64 -11.05
C THR A 268 3.33 -11.11 -12.51
N LYS A 269 2.11 -11.26 -13.02
CA LYS A 269 1.85 -11.66 -14.41
C LYS A 269 2.37 -10.63 -15.41
N ALA A 270 2.13 -9.34 -15.20
CA ALA A 270 2.60 -8.26 -16.06
C ALA A 270 4.12 -8.30 -16.23
N TYR A 271 4.86 -8.40 -15.12
CA TYR A 271 6.33 -8.49 -15.18
C TYR A 271 6.85 -9.84 -15.66
N ARG A 272 6.12 -10.95 -15.46
CA ARG A 272 6.50 -12.24 -16.06
C ARG A 272 6.37 -12.20 -17.59
N ASN A 273 5.34 -11.54 -18.10
CA ASN A 273 5.12 -11.36 -19.53
C ASN A 273 6.14 -10.39 -20.14
N ASN A 274 6.43 -9.29 -19.46
CA ASN A 274 7.41 -8.29 -19.87
C ASN A 274 8.32 -7.89 -18.69
N PRO A 275 9.46 -8.59 -18.49
CA PRO A 275 10.41 -8.26 -17.43
C PRO A 275 11.00 -6.84 -17.54
N ASP A 276 11.03 -6.27 -18.74
CA ASP A 276 11.54 -4.93 -19.03
C ASP A 276 10.45 -3.86 -19.03
N LEU A 277 9.23 -4.19 -18.58
CA LEU A 277 8.13 -3.24 -18.44
C LEU A 277 8.58 -2.03 -17.62
N GLU A 278 8.50 -0.86 -18.24
CA GLU A 278 8.96 0.41 -17.67
C GLU A 278 7.98 0.92 -16.60
N ASN A 279 6.68 0.83 -16.90
CA ASN A 279 5.60 1.26 -16.04
C ASN A 279 4.46 0.26 -16.09
N LEU A 280 3.85 -0.04 -14.93
CA LEU A 280 2.69 -0.94 -14.85
C LEU A 280 1.53 -0.48 -15.73
N LEU A 281 1.38 0.82 -15.95
CA LEU A 281 0.31 1.38 -16.78
C LEU A 281 0.43 1.04 -18.28
N PHE A 282 1.56 0.50 -18.72
CA PHE A 282 1.78 0.05 -20.10
C PHE A 282 1.41 -1.42 -20.32
N ASP A 283 1.11 -2.17 -19.27
CA ASP A 283 0.56 -3.51 -19.41
C ASP A 283 -0.94 -3.47 -19.72
N ASP A 284 -1.40 -4.34 -20.62
CA ASP A 284 -2.77 -4.34 -21.16
C ASP A 284 -3.84 -4.44 -20.07
N PHE A 285 -3.59 -5.22 -19.00
CA PHE A 285 -4.57 -5.39 -17.92
C PHE A 285 -4.75 -4.09 -17.15
N PHE A 286 -3.65 -3.46 -16.71
CA PHE A 286 -3.72 -2.21 -15.95
C PHE A 286 -4.17 -1.05 -16.83
N ASN A 287 -3.78 -1.04 -18.10
CA ASN A 287 -4.24 -0.05 -19.06
C ASN A 287 -5.77 -0.09 -19.19
N LYS A 288 -6.35 -1.29 -19.39
CA LYS A 288 -7.80 -1.46 -19.45
C LYS A 288 -8.48 -1.06 -18.14
N ALA A 289 -7.95 -1.51 -17.00
CA ALA A 289 -8.49 -1.19 -15.68
C ALA A 289 -8.56 0.33 -15.44
N ILE A 290 -7.52 1.07 -15.82
CA ILE A 290 -7.54 2.53 -15.75
C ILE A 290 -8.62 3.12 -16.65
N HIS A 291 -8.70 2.70 -17.92
CA HIS A 291 -9.72 3.22 -18.85
C HIS A 291 -11.15 3.00 -18.34
N ASP A 292 -11.44 1.81 -17.80
CA ASP A 292 -12.75 1.49 -17.23
C ASP A 292 -13.05 2.33 -15.98
N ALA A 293 -12.03 2.66 -15.18
CA ALA A 293 -12.19 3.35 -13.91
C ALA A 293 -12.23 4.89 -14.02
N GLN A 294 -11.73 5.48 -15.11
CA GLN A 294 -11.45 6.93 -15.17
C GLN A 294 -12.68 7.81 -14.95
N GLU A 295 -13.88 7.40 -15.41
CA GLU A 295 -15.10 8.19 -15.21
C GLU A 295 -15.48 8.24 -13.72
N GLY A 296 -15.64 7.07 -13.09
CA GLY A 296 -15.94 6.98 -11.66
C GLY A 296 -14.88 7.65 -10.80
N TRP A 297 -13.59 7.47 -11.15
CA TRP A 297 -12.49 8.11 -10.45
C TRP A 297 -12.57 9.65 -10.50
N ARG A 298 -12.81 10.23 -11.68
CA ARG A 298 -12.98 11.69 -11.85
C ARG A 298 -14.20 12.22 -11.11
N ASN A 299 -15.32 11.48 -11.14
CA ASN A 299 -16.54 11.84 -10.41
C ASN A 299 -16.27 11.95 -8.92
N ILE A 300 -15.55 10.99 -8.35
CA ILE A 300 -15.23 10.95 -6.91
C ILE A 300 -14.29 12.09 -6.51
N VAL A 301 -13.24 12.36 -7.27
CA VAL A 301 -12.33 13.49 -7.00
C VAL A 301 -13.09 14.82 -7.06
N ALA A 302 -13.92 15.00 -8.09
CA ALA A 302 -14.76 16.19 -8.23
C ALA A 302 -15.74 16.35 -7.05
N LYS A 303 -16.35 15.25 -6.61
CA LYS A 303 -17.27 15.25 -5.47
C LYS A 303 -16.57 15.52 -4.14
N GLY A 304 -15.39 14.94 -3.91
CA GLY A 304 -14.55 15.25 -2.76
C GLY A 304 -14.32 16.76 -2.62
N ALA A 305 -13.88 17.39 -3.71
CA ALA A 305 -13.68 18.84 -3.76
C ALA A 305 -14.98 19.64 -3.53
N GLN A 306 -16.08 19.29 -4.21
CA GLN A 306 -17.37 19.97 -4.06
C GLN A 306 -17.95 19.86 -2.63
N TRP A 307 -17.75 18.73 -1.98
CA TRP A 307 -18.25 18.45 -0.63
C TRP A 307 -17.30 18.90 0.48
N GLY A 308 -16.09 19.35 0.16
CA GLY A 308 -15.08 19.68 1.17
C GLY A 308 -14.63 18.46 1.98
N ILE A 309 -14.62 17.28 1.33
CA ILE A 309 -14.07 16.05 1.89
C ILE A 309 -12.66 15.88 1.32
N PRO A 310 -11.61 15.87 2.15
CA PRO A 310 -10.23 15.81 1.67
C PRO A 310 -9.94 14.44 1.08
N THR A 311 -9.48 14.42 -0.17
CA THR A 311 -9.13 13.21 -0.92
C THR A 311 -7.71 13.28 -1.48
N PRO A 312 -6.68 13.54 -0.66
CA PRO A 312 -5.33 13.82 -1.16
C PRO A 312 -4.76 12.68 -2.00
N CYS A 313 -4.97 11.42 -1.62
CA CYS A 313 -4.47 10.28 -2.39
C CYS A 313 -5.31 9.97 -3.64
N PHE A 314 -6.63 10.20 -3.64
CA PHE A 314 -7.40 10.08 -4.89
C PHE A 314 -7.10 11.21 -5.89
N SER A 315 -6.65 12.38 -5.43
CA SER A 315 -6.51 13.59 -6.25
C SER A 315 -5.12 13.79 -6.87
N THR A 316 -4.08 13.18 -6.28
CA THR A 316 -2.67 13.43 -6.63
C THR A 316 -2.15 12.65 -7.83
#